data_AF-A0A0R2ZBN8-F1
#
_entry.id   AF-A0A0R2ZBN8-F1
#
_cell.length_a   1.000
_cell.length_b   1.000
_cell.length_c   1.000
_cell.angle_alpha   90.00
_cell.angle_beta   90.00
_cell.angle_gamma   90.00
#
_symmetry.space_group_name_H-M   'P 1'
#
loop_
_entity.id
_entity.type
_entity.pdbx_description
1 polymer ?
#
loop_
_entity_poly.entity_id
_entity_poly.type
_entity_poly.pdbx_seq_one_letter_code
_entity_poly.pdbx_strand_id
1 'polypeptide(L)'
;MMPVPVCMWPETVPRWQAGILLLGLRHTPGTTRDAARTRVREVLLQLLEVPGCSIEASAGAGQAPQILVPGHARAGLSISHDGDFSVAAVHLHGPVGVDVMAVQETADWRGVASDYLGPQVLARLCAANQAQRARLFARAWCEREARLKCAGLGLSEWSPQSQPPARTLELALPAGLVGALALPV
;
A
#
# COMPACT_ATOMS: atom_id res chain seq x y z
N MET A 1 -13.37 10.17 8.58
CA MET A 1 -13.55 9.66 7.19
C MET A 1 -13.69 8.15 7.29
N MET A 2 -14.63 7.54 6.59
CA MET A 2 -14.78 6.07 6.62
C MET A 2 -13.60 5.40 5.87
N PRO A 3 -13.10 4.24 6.35
CA PRO A 3 -12.08 3.48 5.62
C PRO A 3 -12.56 3.06 4.23
N VAL A 4 -11.64 2.99 3.27
CA VAL A 4 -11.91 2.57 1.89
C VAL A 4 -12.06 1.05 1.87
N PRO A 5 -13.18 0.50 1.35
CA PRO A 5 -13.39 -0.94 1.31
C PRO A 5 -12.36 -1.63 0.42
N VAL A 6 -11.73 -2.69 0.93
CA VAL A 6 -10.86 -3.57 0.15
C VAL A 6 -11.64 -4.81 -0.24
N CYS A 7 -11.69 -5.10 -1.53
CA CYS A 7 -12.36 -6.28 -2.06
C CYS A 7 -11.46 -7.51 -1.89
N MET A 8 -11.93 -8.55 -1.21
CA MET A 8 -11.15 -9.78 -1.01
C MET A 8 -11.36 -10.73 -2.18
N TRP A 9 -10.31 -10.95 -2.98
CA TRP A 9 -10.33 -11.90 -4.09
C TRP A 9 -9.91 -13.31 -3.62
N PRO A 10 -10.54 -14.41 -4.09
CA PRO A 10 -11.61 -14.47 -5.10
C PRO A 10 -13.03 -14.42 -4.53
N GLU A 11 -13.20 -14.15 -3.23
CA GLU A 11 -14.51 -14.12 -2.56
C GLU A 11 -15.45 -13.08 -3.19
N THR A 12 -14.90 -11.96 -3.63
CA THR A 12 -15.61 -10.84 -4.22
C THR A 12 -14.83 -10.25 -5.40
N VAL A 13 -15.56 -9.82 -6.45
CA VAL A 13 -14.97 -9.18 -7.63
C VAL A 13 -14.82 -7.67 -7.35
N PRO A 14 -13.60 -7.10 -7.41
CA PRO A 14 -13.40 -5.67 -7.19
C PRO A 14 -14.09 -4.84 -8.26
N ARG A 15 -14.62 -3.69 -7.85
CA ARG A 15 -15.26 -2.72 -8.75
C ARG A 15 -14.46 -1.43 -8.76
N TRP A 16 -14.43 -0.79 -9.91
CA TRP A 16 -13.91 0.55 -10.04
C TRP A 16 -14.72 1.54 -9.21
N GLN A 17 -14.02 2.36 -8.42
CA GLN A 17 -14.61 3.46 -7.67
C GLN A 17 -13.77 4.71 -7.92
N ALA A 18 -14.35 5.73 -8.55
CA ALA A 18 -13.65 6.97 -8.92
C ALA A 18 -12.32 6.72 -9.65
N GLY A 19 -12.30 5.76 -10.58
CA GLY A 19 -11.09 5.40 -11.35
C GLY A 19 -10.06 4.58 -10.58
N ILE A 20 -10.40 4.06 -9.40
CA ILE A 20 -9.53 3.23 -8.57
C ILE A 20 -10.08 1.81 -8.47
N LEU A 21 -9.23 0.82 -8.70
CA LEU A 21 -9.47 -0.59 -8.42
C LEU A 21 -8.61 -0.99 -7.23
N LEU A 22 -9.22 -1.53 -6.18
CA LEU A 22 -8.53 -1.93 -4.95
C LEU A 22 -8.92 -3.37 -4.60
N LEU A 23 -7.91 -4.23 -4.43
CA LEU A 23 -8.13 -5.62 -4.02
C LEU A 23 -7.14 -6.09 -2.97
N GLY A 24 -7.58 -7.05 -2.16
CA GLY A 24 -6.79 -7.82 -1.23
C GLY A 24 -6.75 -9.29 -1.65
N LEU A 25 -5.60 -9.94 -1.43
CA LEU A 25 -5.42 -11.37 -1.68
C LEU A 25 -4.77 -12.01 -0.46
N ARG A 26 -5.24 -13.21 -0.11
CA ARG A 26 -4.54 -14.10 0.83
C ARG A 26 -3.71 -15.12 0.07
N HIS A 27 -2.53 -15.39 0.59
CA HIS A 27 -1.60 -16.38 0.08
C HIS A 27 -1.53 -17.55 1.05
N THR A 28 -1.07 -18.70 0.56
CA THR A 28 -0.73 -19.80 1.45
C THR A 28 0.45 -19.39 2.35
N PRO A 29 0.44 -19.70 3.65
CA PRO A 29 1.58 -19.46 4.52
C PRO A 29 2.88 -20.06 3.95
N GLY A 30 3.98 -19.30 4.02
CA GLY A 30 5.27 -19.69 3.42
C GLY A 30 5.44 -19.35 1.94
N THR A 31 4.43 -18.76 1.29
CA THR A 31 4.56 -18.19 -0.06
C THR A 31 5.68 -17.15 -0.10
N THR A 32 6.59 -17.25 -1.07
CA THR A 32 7.66 -16.26 -1.22
C THR A 32 7.10 -14.91 -1.68
N ARG A 33 7.79 -13.81 -1.35
CA ARG A 33 7.39 -12.47 -1.80
C ARG A 33 7.25 -12.37 -3.32
N ASP A 34 8.13 -13.03 -4.07
CA ASP A 34 8.10 -13.00 -5.54
C ASP A 34 6.95 -13.82 -6.11
N ALA A 35 6.62 -14.97 -5.50
CA ALA A 35 5.42 -15.73 -5.87
C ALA A 35 4.14 -14.94 -5.58
N ALA A 36 4.06 -14.29 -4.41
CA ALA A 36 2.93 -13.43 -4.06
C ALA A 36 2.77 -12.26 -5.05
N ARG A 37 3.86 -11.57 -5.40
CA ARG A 37 3.87 -10.49 -6.40
C ARG A 37 3.41 -10.97 -7.77
N THR A 38 3.90 -12.13 -8.22
CA THR A 38 3.47 -12.74 -9.48
C THR A 38 1.97 -13.04 -9.46
N ARG A 39 1.48 -13.67 -8.38
CA ARG A 39 0.06 -13.99 -8.24
C ARG A 39 -0.83 -12.75 -8.26
N VAL A 40 -0.44 -11.68 -7.58
CA VAL A 40 -1.19 -10.41 -7.61
C VAL A 40 -1.29 -9.84 -9.03
N ARG A 41 -0.20 -9.86 -9.79
CA ARG A 41 -0.20 -9.36 -11.18
C ARG A 41 -1.09 -10.20 -12.09
N GLU A 42 -1.05 -11.53 -11.96
CA GLU A 42 -1.93 -12.41 -12.71
C GLU A 42 -3.41 -12.11 -12.42
N VAL A 43 -3.76 -11.96 -11.14
CA VAL A 43 -5.14 -11.62 -10.73
C VAL A 43 -5.54 -10.24 -11.26
N LEU A 44 -4.64 -9.25 -11.22
CA LEU A 44 -4.91 -7.94 -11.79
C LEU A 44 -5.18 -8.02 -13.29
N LEU A 45 -4.35 -8.74 -14.06
CA LEU A 45 -4.57 -8.92 -15.50
C LEU A 45 -5.89 -9.66 -15.79
N GLN A 46 -6.21 -10.67 -14.97
CA GLN A 46 -7.49 -11.38 -15.05
C GLN A 46 -8.69 -10.46 -14.76
N LEU A 47 -8.57 -9.52 -13.83
CA LEU A 47 -9.65 -8.61 -13.46
C LEU A 47 -9.84 -7.46 -14.44
N LEU A 48 -8.77 -7.04 -15.09
CA LEU A 48 -8.81 -5.92 -16.01
C LEU A 48 -9.49 -6.31 -17.33
N GLU A 49 -9.34 -7.56 -17.78
CA GLU A 49 -9.97 -8.11 -19.01
C GLU A 49 -9.90 -7.20 -20.25
N VAL A 50 -9.00 -6.20 -20.27
CA VAL A 50 -8.84 -5.26 -21.39
C VAL A 50 -7.77 -5.82 -22.33
N PRO A 51 -8.10 -6.12 -23.61
CA PRO A 51 -7.11 -6.48 -24.60
C PRO A 51 -5.98 -5.45 -24.67
N GLY A 52 -4.73 -5.91 -24.54
CA GLY A 52 -3.56 -5.03 -24.54
C GLY A 52 -3.20 -4.44 -23.18
N CYS A 53 -3.90 -4.79 -22.09
CA CYS A 53 -3.43 -4.48 -20.75
C CYS A 53 -2.20 -5.34 -20.41
N SER A 54 -1.15 -4.71 -19.88
CA SER A 54 0.05 -5.42 -19.43
C SER A 54 0.54 -4.85 -18.10
N ILE A 55 1.21 -5.70 -17.32
CA ILE A 55 1.91 -5.28 -16.11
C ILE A 55 3.36 -5.73 -16.25
N GLU A 56 4.26 -4.75 -16.27
CA GLU A 56 5.69 -5.01 -16.30
C GLU A 56 6.22 -5.19 -14.89
N ALA A 57 7.09 -6.19 -14.73
CA ALA A 57 7.81 -6.37 -13.48
C ALA A 57 8.68 -5.15 -13.18
N SER A 58 8.85 -4.87 -11.89
CA SER A 58 9.80 -3.86 -11.44
C SER A 58 11.19 -4.13 -12.03
N ALA A 59 11.83 -3.10 -12.58
CA ALA A 59 13.16 -3.21 -13.21
C ALA A 59 14.33 -3.17 -12.20
N GLY A 60 14.06 -3.14 -10.88
CA GLY A 60 15.09 -3.21 -9.85
C GLY A 60 14.56 -3.02 -8.43
N ALA A 61 15.41 -3.24 -7.42
CA ALA A 61 15.04 -3.02 -6.02
C ALA A 61 14.55 -1.58 -5.81
N GLY A 62 13.35 -1.42 -5.25
CA GLY A 62 12.75 -0.12 -4.96
C GLY A 62 11.97 0.52 -6.12
N GLN A 63 11.92 -0.09 -7.31
CA GLN A 63 11.08 0.42 -8.40
C GLN A 63 9.67 -0.19 -8.33
N ALA A 64 8.64 0.61 -8.59
CA ALA A 64 7.26 0.13 -8.67
C ALA A 64 7.04 -0.66 -9.97
N PRO A 65 6.19 -1.70 -9.97
CA PRO A 65 5.71 -2.30 -11.22
C PRO A 65 4.93 -1.26 -12.03
N GLN A 66 5.05 -1.31 -13.36
CA GLN A 66 4.32 -0.42 -14.25
C GLN A 66 3.13 -1.15 -14.86
N ILE A 67 2.03 -0.41 -15.06
CA ILE A 67 0.84 -0.94 -15.70
C ILE A 67 0.53 -0.12 -16.96
N LEU A 68 0.27 -0.83 -18.06
CA LEU A 68 -0.27 -0.24 -19.27
C LEU A 68 -1.75 -0.60 -19.34
N VAL A 69 -2.61 0.40 -19.30
CA VAL A 69 -4.05 0.24 -19.53
C VAL A 69 -4.43 1.05 -20.78
N PRO A 70 -4.92 0.42 -21.86
CA PRO A 70 -5.34 1.13 -23.07
C PRO A 70 -6.33 2.27 -22.78
N GLY A 71 -6.10 3.45 -23.38
CA GLY A 71 -6.88 4.66 -23.12
C GLY A 71 -6.52 5.40 -21.82
N HIS A 72 -5.65 4.85 -20.98
CA HIS A 72 -5.26 5.39 -19.68
C HIS A 72 -3.74 5.49 -19.55
N ALA A 73 -3.13 6.39 -20.33
CA ALA A 73 -1.67 6.58 -20.38
C ALA A 73 -1.02 7.02 -19.05
N ARG A 74 -1.83 7.44 -18.06
CA ARG A 74 -1.37 7.84 -16.72
C ARG A 74 -1.64 6.79 -15.65
N ALA A 75 -2.08 5.59 -16.04
CA ALA A 75 -2.47 4.56 -15.08
C ALA A 75 -1.31 4.22 -14.14
N GLY A 76 -1.57 4.26 -12.83
CA GLY A 76 -0.64 3.87 -11.79
C GLY A 76 -0.99 2.51 -11.20
N LEU A 77 0.03 1.78 -10.75
CA LEU A 77 -0.10 0.53 -10.01
C LEU A 77 0.75 0.61 -8.74
N SER A 78 0.17 0.19 -7.61
CA SER A 78 0.91 -0.03 -6.38
C SER A 78 0.50 -1.35 -5.75
N ILE A 79 1.48 -2.07 -5.20
CA ILE A 79 1.26 -3.35 -4.53
C ILE A 79 2.03 -3.34 -3.22
N SER A 80 1.40 -3.82 -2.14
CA SER A 80 2.07 -4.06 -0.86
C SER A 80 1.72 -5.43 -0.30
N HIS A 81 2.61 -5.93 0.56
CA HIS A 81 2.59 -7.29 1.08
C HIS A 81 3.05 -7.28 2.54
N ASP A 82 2.33 -8.00 3.39
CA ASP A 82 2.83 -8.37 4.72
C ASP A 82 2.36 -9.79 5.05
N GLY A 83 3.31 -10.63 5.49
CA GLY A 83 3.08 -12.06 5.73
C GLY A 83 2.42 -12.77 4.55
N ASP A 84 1.24 -13.32 4.80
CA ASP A 84 0.41 -14.06 3.85
C ASP A 84 -0.63 -13.18 3.15
N PHE A 85 -0.52 -11.85 3.24
CA PHE A 85 -1.50 -10.91 2.69
C PHE A 85 -0.87 -9.94 1.68
N SER A 86 -1.58 -9.70 0.58
CA SER A 86 -1.28 -8.62 -0.36
C SER A 86 -2.46 -7.66 -0.50
N VAL A 87 -2.14 -6.39 -0.75
CA VAL A 87 -3.08 -5.42 -1.29
C VAL A 87 -2.52 -4.83 -2.58
N ALA A 88 -3.38 -4.58 -3.55
CA ALA A 88 -3.02 -3.91 -4.80
C ALA A 88 -4.03 -2.82 -5.15
N ALA A 89 -3.52 -1.71 -5.67
CA ALA A 89 -4.30 -0.58 -6.14
C ALA A 89 -3.90 -0.22 -7.58
N VAL A 90 -4.89 -0.08 -8.46
CA VAL A 90 -4.74 0.52 -9.79
C VAL A 90 -5.51 1.83 -9.80
N HIS A 91 -4.91 2.88 -10.35
CA HIS A 91 -5.55 4.19 -10.52
C HIS A 91 -5.46 4.62 -11.98
N LEU A 92 -6.59 4.76 -12.67
CA LEU A 92 -6.64 5.04 -14.12
C LEU A 92 -6.17 6.46 -14.50
N HIS A 93 -6.11 7.38 -13.53
CA HIS A 93 -5.91 8.81 -13.81
C HIS A 93 -4.59 9.37 -13.29
N GLY A 94 -3.73 8.53 -12.70
CA GLY A 94 -2.46 8.99 -12.19
C GLY A 94 -1.75 7.98 -11.29
N PRO A 95 -0.70 8.44 -10.59
CA PRO A 95 -0.01 7.60 -9.63
C PRO A 95 -0.93 7.20 -8.47
N VAL A 96 -0.53 6.15 -7.78
CA VAL A 96 -1.19 5.62 -6.59
C VAL A 96 -0.14 4.95 -5.72
N GLY A 97 -0.34 4.99 -4.41
CA GLY A 97 0.46 4.23 -3.47
C GLY A 97 -0.42 3.44 -2.53
N VAL A 98 -0.04 2.20 -2.24
CA VAL A 98 -0.73 1.39 -1.24
C VAL A 98 0.28 0.73 -0.31
N ASP A 99 -0.08 0.63 0.96
CA ASP A 99 0.69 -0.13 1.93
C ASP A 99 -0.18 -0.91 2.91
N VAL A 100 0.32 -2.05 3.39
CA VAL A 100 -0.33 -2.91 4.38
C VAL A 100 0.70 -3.42 5.37
N MET A 101 0.31 -3.51 6.64
CA MET A 101 1.13 -4.03 7.71
C MET A 101 0.28 -4.77 8.74
N ALA A 102 0.80 -5.88 9.27
CA ALA A 102 0.24 -6.55 10.43
C ALA A 102 0.49 -5.75 11.70
N VAL A 103 -0.52 -5.69 12.56
CA VAL A 103 -0.43 -5.02 13.86
C VAL A 103 0.30 -5.94 14.83
N GLN A 104 1.59 -5.65 15.03
CA GLN A 104 2.45 -6.36 15.95
C GLN A 104 3.40 -5.40 16.65
N GLU A 105 3.98 -5.83 17.77
CA GLU A 105 5.00 -5.04 18.46
C GLU A 105 6.28 -4.97 17.62
N THR A 106 6.80 -3.75 17.45
CA THR A 106 8.07 -3.50 16.78
C THR A 106 9.13 -3.23 17.85
N ALA A 107 10.17 -4.07 17.90
CA ALA A 107 11.19 -4.02 18.96
C ALA A 107 11.86 -2.63 19.06
N ASP A 108 12.24 -2.03 17.94
CA ASP A 108 12.81 -0.67 17.87
C ASP A 108 11.84 0.34 17.24
N TRP A 109 10.59 0.35 17.71
CA TRP A 109 9.60 1.32 17.20
C TRP A 109 10.04 2.78 17.40
N ARG A 110 10.84 3.08 18.43
CA ARG A 110 11.29 4.45 18.74
C ARG A 110 12.32 4.94 17.73
N GLY A 111 13.36 4.15 17.45
CA GLY A 111 14.37 4.49 16.44
C GLY A 111 13.70 4.67 15.08
N VAL A 112 12.91 3.68 14.65
CA VAL A 112 12.20 3.75 13.36
C VAL A 112 11.25 4.94 13.27
N ALA A 113 10.49 5.26 14.34
CA ALA A 113 9.60 6.41 14.33
C ALA A 113 10.36 7.74 14.29
N SER A 114 11.49 7.84 15.00
CA SER A 114 12.38 9.00 14.95
C SER A 114 12.91 9.22 13.53
N ASP A 115 13.43 8.16 12.93
CA ASP A 115 14.17 8.25 11.66
C ASP A 115 13.24 8.40 10.46
N TYR A 116 12.04 7.79 10.46
CA TYR A 116 11.22 7.67 9.25
C TYR A 116 9.81 8.28 9.35
N LEU A 117 9.27 8.49 10.55
CA LEU A 117 7.89 8.96 10.74
C LEU A 117 7.80 10.41 11.24
N GLY A 118 8.91 10.92 11.78
CA GLY A 118 9.05 12.31 12.19
C GLY A 118 8.55 12.62 13.60
N PRO A 119 8.86 13.81 14.11
CA PRO A 119 8.73 14.16 15.53
C PRO A 119 7.27 14.16 16.02
N GLN A 120 6.31 14.55 15.18
CA GLN A 120 4.90 14.57 15.57
C GLN A 120 4.34 13.16 15.75
N VAL A 121 4.71 12.21 14.88
CA VAL A 121 4.29 10.82 15.01
C VAL A 121 4.98 10.19 16.21
N LEU A 122 6.29 10.40 16.36
CA LEU A 122 7.05 9.91 17.51
C LEU A 122 6.43 10.36 18.84
N ALA A 123 6.10 11.65 18.99
CA ALA A 123 5.46 12.16 20.20
C ALA A 123 4.13 11.47 20.51
N ARG A 124 3.28 11.23 19.49
CA ARG A 124 2.01 10.50 19.66
C ARG A 124 2.23 9.05 20.08
N LEU A 125 3.23 8.36 19.52
CA LEU A 125 3.56 6.98 19.87
C LEU A 125 4.12 6.86 21.29
N CYS A 126 4.89 7.85 21.75
CA CYS A 126 5.38 7.94 23.13
C CYS A 126 4.24 8.12 24.14
N ALA A 127 3.21 8.89 23.79
CA ALA A 127 2.05 9.12 24.65
C ALA A 127 1.03 7.96 24.65
N ALA A 128 1.09 7.05 23.66
CA ALA A 128 0.17 5.93 23.55
C ALA A 128 0.50 4.80 24.53
N ASN A 129 -0.53 4.12 25.03
CA ASN A 129 -0.35 2.87 25.76
C ASN A 129 0.13 1.74 24.84
N GLN A 130 0.64 0.65 25.43
CA GLN A 130 1.24 -0.45 24.67
C GLN A 130 0.27 -1.07 23.65
N ALA A 131 -0.99 -1.31 24.05
CA ALA A 131 -2.00 -1.91 23.19
C ALA A 131 -2.36 -1.05 21.95
N GLN A 132 -2.34 0.28 22.10
CA GLN A 132 -2.65 1.22 21.01
C GLN A 132 -1.43 1.50 20.12
N ARG A 133 -0.23 1.52 20.72
CA ARG A 133 1.01 1.93 20.06
C ARG A 133 1.33 1.11 18.81
N ALA A 134 1.22 -0.22 18.87
CA ALA A 134 1.51 -1.09 17.73
C ALA A 134 0.64 -0.73 16.51
N ARG A 135 -0.67 -0.50 16.73
CA ARG A 135 -1.60 -0.10 15.68
C ARG A 135 -1.31 1.31 15.15
N LEU A 136 -1.00 2.26 16.04
CA LEU A 136 -0.66 3.63 15.63
C LEU A 136 0.64 3.68 14.83
N PHE A 137 1.64 2.90 15.22
CA PHE A 137 2.91 2.79 14.49
C PHE A 137 2.67 2.21 13.11
N ALA A 138 1.98 1.07 13.02
CA ALA A 138 1.70 0.42 11.74
C ALA A 138 0.87 1.32 10.79
N ARG A 139 -0.11 2.08 11.33
CA ARG A 139 -0.85 3.07 10.52
C ARG A 139 0.05 4.17 9.98
N ALA A 140 0.87 4.78 10.84
CA ALA A 140 1.78 5.85 10.42
C ALA A 140 2.82 5.35 9.41
N TRP A 141 3.32 4.12 9.59
CA TRP A 141 4.20 3.46 8.64
C TRP A 141 3.52 3.29 7.28
N CYS A 142 2.32 2.68 7.25
CA CYS A 142 1.59 2.49 6.00
C CYS A 142 1.28 3.80 5.30
N GLU A 143 0.91 4.86 6.04
CA GLU A 143 0.69 6.18 5.45
C GLU A 143 1.97 6.74 4.82
N ARG A 144 3.12 6.62 5.47
CA ARG A 144 4.41 7.09 4.94
C ARG A 144 4.80 6.31 3.68
N GLU A 145 4.76 4.99 3.73
CA GLU A 145 5.08 4.12 2.58
C GLU A 145 4.12 4.33 1.41
N ALA A 146 2.81 4.43 1.65
CA ALA A 146 1.85 4.71 0.60
C ALA A 146 2.13 6.08 -0.05
N ARG A 147 2.45 7.12 0.73
CA ARG A 147 2.82 8.44 0.18
C ARG A 147 4.07 8.37 -0.70
N LEU A 148 5.11 7.69 -0.25
CA LEU A 148 6.35 7.52 -1.00
C LEU A 148 6.12 6.74 -2.30
N LYS A 149 5.38 5.63 -2.24
CA LYS A 149 4.99 4.85 -3.43
C LYS A 149 4.18 5.67 -4.42
N CYS A 150 3.22 6.48 -3.96
CA CYS A 150 2.46 7.38 -4.82
C CYS A 150 3.34 8.45 -5.48
N ALA A 151 4.42 8.87 -4.83
CA ALA A 151 5.37 9.81 -5.40
C ALA A 151 6.44 9.16 -6.28
N GLY A 152 6.47 7.83 -6.38
CA GLY A 152 7.55 7.10 -7.05
C GLY A 152 8.90 7.19 -6.32
N LEU A 153 8.89 7.44 -5.02
CA LEU A 153 10.09 7.58 -4.18
C LEU A 153 10.34 6.31 -3.37
N GLY A 154 11.62 6.00 -3.16
CA GLY A 154 12.03 4.95 -2.22
C GLY A 154 11.93 5.40 -0.76
N LEU A 155 12.03 4.43 0.15
CA LEU A 155 12.14 4.72 1.59
C LEU A 155 13.34 5.61 1.86
N SER A 156 13.10 6.70 2.58
CA SER A 156 14.10 7.67 3.00
C SER A 156 13.73 8.20 4.37
N GLU A 157 14.76 8.57 5.14
CA GLU A 157 14.60 9.23 6.43
C GLU A 157 13.67 10.45 6.30
N TRP A 158 12.95 10.69 7.38
CA TRP A 158 12.01 11.77 7.47
C TRP A 158 12.75 13.11 7.44
N SER A 159 12.30 14.00 6.57
CA SER A 159 12.57 15.42 6.68
C SER A 159 11.27 16.21 6.44
N PRO A 160 11.16 17.43 6.98
CA PRO A 160 10.04 18.31 6.69
C PRO A 160 9.87 18.60 5.18
N GLN A 161 10.98 18.67 4.45
CA GLN A 161 11.02 19.03 3.03
C GLN A 161 10.76 17.84 2.09
N SER A 162 10.91 16.60 2.58
CA SER A 162 10.77 15.35 1.79
C SER A 162 9.43 14.63 2.00
N GLN A 163 8.37 15.38 2.32
CA GLN A 163 7.02 14.83 2.41
C GLN A 163 6.27 15.07 1.10
N PRO A 164 6.11 14.05 0.24
CA PRO A 164 5.37 14.24 -1.00
C PRO A 164 3.90 14.55 -0.70
N PRO A 165 3.32 15.55 -1.40
CA PRO A 165 1.92 15.90 -1.22
C PRO A 165 1.06 14.76 -1.74
N ALA A 166 0.19 14.24 -0.88
CA ALA A 166 -0.76 13.19 -1.21
C ALA A 166 -1.91 13.19 -0.21
N ARG A 167 -3.09 12.78 -0.67
CA ARG A 167 -4.23 12.45 0.18
C ARG A 167 -4.13 11.00 0.60
N THR A 168 -4.10 10.73 1.90
CA THR A 168 -4.09 9.36 2.44
C THR A 168 -5.45 8.96 2.98
N LEU A 169 -5.81 7.69 2.77
CA LEU A 169 -7.06 7.07 3.18
C LEU A 169 -6.76 5.73 3.86
N GLU A 170 -7.38 5.47 5.00
CA GLU A 170 -7.28 4.17 5.67
C GLU A 170 -8.04 3.09 4.87
N LEU A 171 -7.51 1.87 4.84
CA LEU A 171 -8.15 0.71 4.21
C LEU A 171 -8.99 -0.10 5.21
N ALA A 172 -10.18 -0.54 4.79
CA ALA A 172 -10.98 -1.51 5.53
C ALA A 172 -10.40 -2.92 5.27
N LEU A 173 -9.56 -3.39 6.18
CA LEU A 173 -8.85 -4.67 6.07
C LEU A 173 -9.30 -5.66 7.15
N PRO A 174 -9.01 -6.97 6.96
CA PRO A 174 -9.23 -7.97 8.00
C PRO A 174 -8.62 -7.60 9.35
N ALA A 175 -9.19 -8.15 10.43
CA ALA A 175 -8.70 -7.92 11.78
C ALA A 175 -7.21 -8.27 11.90
N GLY A 176 -6.45 -7.42 12.61
CA GLY A 176 -5.00 -7.58 12.76
C GLY A 176 -4.16 -6.92 11.66
N LEU A 177 -4.77 -6.43 10.58
CA LEU A 177 -4.08 -5.66 9.54
C LEU A 177 -4.46 -4.17 9.61
N VAL A 178 -3.54 -3.33 9.17
CA VAL A 178 -3.79 -1.91 8.84
C VAL A 178 -3.19 -1.61 7.48
N GLY A 179 -3.72 -0.61 6.80
CA GLY A 179 -3.21 -0.21 5.50
C GLY A 179 -3.67 1.16 5.10
N ALA A 180 -2.98 1.73 4.14
CA ALA A 180 -3.24 3.06 3.61
C ALA A 180 -3.21 3.06 2.09
N LEU A 181 -4.10 3.87 1.51
CA LEU A 181 -4.10 4.27 0.10
C LEU A 181 -3.67 5.74 0.04
N ALA A 182 -2.74 6.06 -0.86
CA ALA A 182 -2.32 7.41 -1.18
C ALA A 182 -2.67 7.73 -2.63
N LEU A 183 -3.22 8.93 -2.83
CA LEU A 183 -3.58 9.49 -4.13
C LEU A 183 -2.97 10.89 -4.27
N PRO A 184 -2.67 11.36 -5.48
CA PRO A 184 -2.23 12.73 -5.71
C PRO A 184 -3.29 13.74 -5.22
N VAL A 185 -2.84 14.92 -4.79
CA VAL A 185 -3.71 16.07 -4.42
C VAL A 185 -3.97 16.99 -5.59
#